data_AF-A0A532CVY4-F1
#
_entry.id   AF-A0A532CVY4-F1
#
_cell.length_a   1.000
_cell.length_b   1.000
_cell.length_c   1.000
_cell.angle_alpha   90.00
_cell.angle_beta   90.00
_cell.angle_gamma   90.00
#
_symmetry.space_group_name_H-M   'P 1'
#
loop_
_entity.id
_entity.type
_entity.pdbx_description
1 polymer ?
#
loop_
_entity_poly.entity_id
_entity_poly.type
_entity_poly.pdbx_seq_one_letter_code
_entity_poly.pdbx_strand_id
1 'polypeptide(L)'
;GGQDAGMSPVELFVGSLAGCVGYFVGRYCDRHQISTKGLSVEAEWTMAEQPHRVGQVTLAIHVPHRVTTEQSERLLKVAHGCTVHQSLAAPVGVVIKLNPHHHGEKPS
;
A
#
# COMPACT_ATOMS: atom_id res chain seq x y z
N GLY A 1 -14.61 -10.78 -8.71
CA GLY A 1 -15.72 -11.34 -9.50
C GLY A 1 -15.38 -11.22 -10.97
N GLY A 2 -15.28 -12.36 -11.66
CA GLY A 2 -15.12 -12.43 -13.11
C GLY A 2 -13.73 -12.88 -13.59
N GLN A 3 -13.36 -14.12 -13.27
CA GLN A 3 -12.21 -14.95 -13.74
C GLN A 3 -11.04 -15.17 -12.75
N ASP A 4 -10.98 -14.52 -11.59
CA ASP A 4 -9.92 -14.70 -10.57
C ASP A 4 -8.47 -14.73 -11.12
N ALA A 5 -8.25 -14.08 -12.27
CA ALA A 5 -6.95 -14.04 -12.94
C ALA A 5 -6.07 -12.87 -12.46
N GLY A 6 -6.54 -12.12 -11.47
CA GLY A 6 -5.86 -10.96 -10.91
C GLY A 6 -6.18 -10.80 -9.43
N MET A 7 -5.35 -9.99 -8.77
CA MET A 7 -5.51 -9.68 -7.35
C MET A 7 -6.91 -9.16 -7.06
N SER A 8 -7.54 -9.71 -6.01
CA SER A 8 -8.77 -9.18 -5.43
C SER A 8 -8.58 -7.72 -5.00
N PRO A 9 -9.67 -6.94 -4.82
CA PRO A 9 -9.56 -5.57 -4.35
C PRO A 9 -8.82 -5.42 -3.01
N VAL A 10 -8.93 -6.40 -2.10
CA VAL A 10 -8.21 -6.40 -0.81
C VAL A 10 -6.72 -6.67 -1.02
N GLU A 11 -6.37 -7.64 -1.87
CA GLU A 11 -4.98 -7.89 -2.24
C GLU A 11 -4.36 -6.67 -2.92
N LEU A 12 -5.07 -6.01 -3.84
CA LEU A 12 -4.60 -4.79 -4.50
C LEU A 12 -4.40 -3.66 -3.49
N PHE A 13 -5.30 -3.51 -2.52
CA PHE A 13 -5.18 -2.54 -1.45
C PHE A 13 -3.92 -2.78 -0.62
N VAL A 14 -3.70 -4.01 -0.14
CA VAL A 14 -2.49 -4.38 0.63
C VAL A 14 -1.23 -4.27 -0.22
N GLY A 15 -1.29 -4.73 -1.48
CA GLY A 15 -0.21 -4.64 -2.46
C GLY A 15 0.17 -3.18 -2.77
N SER A 16 -0.79 -2.26 -2.79
CA SER A 16 -0.52 -0.83 -2.96
C SER A 16 0.26 -0.25 -1.78
N LEU A 17 -0.03 -0.70 -0.57
CA LEU A 17 0.70 -0.30 0.64
C LEU A 17 2.13 -0.86 0.62
N ALA A 18 2.29 -2.16 0.34
CA ALA A 18 3.60 -2.81 0.22
C ALA A 18 4.45 -2.16 -0.88
N GLY A 19 3.85 -1.89 -2.05
CA GLY A 19 4.50 -1.21 -3.17
C GLY A 19 4.91 0.23 -2.83
N CYS A 20 4.07 0.97 -2.09
CA CYS A 20 4.41 2.32 -1.63
C CYS A 20 5.60 2.30 -0.68
N VAL A 21 5.62 1.38 0.29
CA VAL A 21 6.77 1.18 1.18
C VAL A 21 8.02 0.82 0.38
N GLY A 22 7.94 -0.16 -0.53
CA GLY A 22 9.05 -0.58 -1.37
C GLY A 22 9.63 0.56 -2.21
N TYR A 23 8.78 1.41 -2.78
CA TYR A 23 9.21 2.60 -3.53
C TYR A 23 9.98 3.60 -2.65
N PHE A 24 9.47 3.93 -1.46
CA PHE A 24 10.13 4.86 -0.54
C PHE A 24 11.46 4.31 -0.03
N VAL A 25 11.50 3.03 0.31
CA VAL A 25 12.73 2.33 0.73
C VAL A 25 13.75 2.28 -0.41
N GLY A 26 13.32 1.93 -1.63
CA GLY A 26 14.19 1.93 -2.81
C GLY A 26 14.85 3.29 -3.03
N ARG A 27 14.09 4.38 -2.93
CA ARG A 27 14.63 5.75 -3.04
C ARG A 27 15.60 6.12 -1.91
N TYR A 28 15.42 5.56 -0.72
CA TYR A 28 16.40 5.70 0.36
C TYR A 28 17.69 4.96 -0.02
N CYS A 29 17.58 3.69 -0.42
CA CYS A 29 18.70 2.87 -0.85
C CYS A 29 19.52 3.54 -1.96
N ASP A 30 18.87 4.03 -3.01
CA ASP A 30 19.52 4.70 -4.15
C ASP A 30 20.35 5.92 -3.70
N ARG A 31 19.79 6.75 -2.82
CA ARG A 31 20.46 7.97 -2.29
C ARG A 31 21.68 7.65 -1.43
N HIS A 32 21.65 6.50 -0.77
CA HIS A 32 22.70 6.04 0.13
C HIS A 32 23.61 4.98 -0.51
N GLN A 33 23.51 4.79 -1.84
CA GLN A 33 24.31 3.83 -2.61
C GLN A 33 24.21 2.39 -2.08
N ILE A 34 23.04 2.03 -1.56
CA ILE A 34 22.70 0.67 -1.13
C ILE A 34 22.04 -0.04 -2.32
N SER A 35 22.51 -1.23 -2.67
CA SER A 35 21.90 -2.02 -3.75
C SER A 35 20.46 -2.41 -3.43
N THR A 36 19.55 -2.17 -4.38
CA THR A 36 18.14 -2.59 -4.34
C THR A 36 17.90 -3.95 -5.00
N LYS A 37 18.95 -4.60 -5.52
CA LYS A 37 18.82 -5.91 -6.19
C LYS A 37 18.42 -6.99 -5.18
N GLY A 38 17.15 -7.38 -5.19
CA GLY A 38 16.57 -8.32 -4.23
C GLY A 38 15.84 -7.63 -3.07
N LEU A 39 15.61 -6.31 -3.15
CA LEU A 39 14.67 -5.62 -2.26
C LEU A 39 13.27 -6.19 -2.50
N SER A 40 12.65 -6.71 -1.45
CA SER A 40 11.25 -7.12 -1.45
C SER A 40 10.52 -6.60 -0.21
N VAL A 41 9.20 -6.49 -0.33
CA VAL A 41 8.30 -6.20 0.79
C VAL A 41 7.23 -7.28 0.79
N GLU A 42 7.25 -8.13 1.80
CA GLU A 42 6.24 -9.14 2.03
C GLU A 42 5.11 -8.53 2.87
N ALA A 43 3.88 -8.93 2.57
CA ALA A 43 2.71 -8.39 3.23
C ALA A 43 1.77 -9.51 3.65
N GLU A 44 1.39 -9.49 4.92
CA GLU A 44 0.34 -10.32 5.49
C GLU A 44 -0.75 -9.41 6.06
N TRP A 45 -2.00 -9.87 6.08
CA TRP A 45 -3.09 -9.11 6.67
C TRP A 45 -4.13 -9.99 7.33
N THR A 46 -4.85 -9.39 8.27
CA THR A 46 -6.03 -9.98 8.90
C THR A 46 -7.27 -9.18 8.55
N MET A 47 -8.42 -9.86 8.55
CA MET A 47 -9.72 -9.20 8.44
C MET A 47 -10.26 -8.89 9.84
N ALA A 48 -10.87 -7.72 9.99
CA ALA A 48 -11.63 -7.34 11.16
C ALA A 48 -13.12 -7.27 10.79
N GLU A 49 -13.97 -7.61 11.73
CA GLU A 49 -15.42 -7.53 11.58
C GLU A 49 -16.00 -6.30 12.29
N GLN A 50 -17.25 -5.99 11.98
CA GLN A 50 -18.01 -4.90 12.62
C GLN A 50 -17.29 -3.53 12.61
N PRO A 51 -17.02 -2.92 11.44
CA PRO A 51 -17.37 -3.36 10.08
C PRO A 51 -16.31 -4.26 9.44
N HIS A 52 -16.74 -5.09 8.48
CA HIS A 52 -15.85 -5.94 7.67
C HIS A 52 -14.84 -5.09 6.89
N ARG A 53 -13.55 -5.25 7.20
CA ARG A 53 -12.44 -4.50 6.61
C ARG A 53 -11.10 -5.20 6.86
N VAL A 54 -10.03 -4.69 6.26
CA VAL A 54 -8.67 -5.05 6.68
C VAL A 54 -8.43 -4.54 8.11
N GLY A 55 -8.12 -5.44 9.04
CA GLY A 55 -7.90 -5.13 10.45
C GLY A 55 -6.46 -4.69 10.71
N GLN A 56 -5.51 -5.50 10.27
CA GLN A 56 -4.08 -5.23 10.40
C GLN A 56 -3.35 -5.66 9.13
N VAL A 57 -2.34 -4.88 8.74
CA VAL A 57 -1.36 -5.28 7.72
C VAL A 57 0.01 -5.31 8.40
N THR A 58 0.72 -6.42 8.23
CA THR A 58 2.11 -6.59 8.67
C THR A 58 2.99 -6.61 7.43
N LEU A 59 4.00 -5.74 7.40
CA LEU A 59 4.95 -5.66 6.29
C LEU A 59 6.34 -6.07 6.76
N ALA A 60 6.99 -6.96 6.02
CA ALA A 60 8.38 -7.33 6.21
C ALA A 60 9.22 -6.81 5.04
N ILE A 61 10.18 -5.92 5.32
CA ILE A 61 11.07 -5.34 4.31
C ILE A 61 12.36 -6.15 4.30
N HIS A 62 12.69 -6.76 3.17
CA HIS A 62 13.93 -7.52 2.99
C HIS A 62 14.92 -6.68 2.19
N VAL A 63 15.98 -6.23 2.87
CA VAL A 63 17.11 -5.55 2.22
C VAL A 63 18.23 -6.59 2.01
N PRO A 64 18.72 -6.79 0.79
CA PRO A 64 19.67 -7.84 0.45
C PRO A 64 21.10 -7.57 0.96
N HIS A 65 21.36 -6.37 1.50
CA HIS A 65 22.65 -5.96 2.03
C HIS A 65 22.57 -5.72 3.54
N ARG A 66 23.67 -5.98 4.26
CA ARG A 66 23.76 -5.60 5.67
C ARG A 66 23.66 -4.09 5.78
N VAL A 67 22.70 -3.62 6.55
CA VAL A 67 22.56 -2.21 6.93
C VAL A 67 23.02 -2.02 8.37
N THR A 68 23.57 -0.86 8.67
CA THR A 68 23.87 -0.49 10.06
C THR A 68 22.57 -0.23 10.84
N THR A 69 22.64 -0.23 12.17
CA THR A 69 21.49 0.11 13.02
C THR A 69 20.91 1.48 12.65
N GLU A 70 21.76 2.48 12.45
CA GLU A 70 21.35 3.83 12.05
C GLU A 70 20.68 3.86 10.67
N GLN A 71 21.18 3.09 9.70
CA GLN A 71 20.54 2.96 8.39
C GLN A 71 19.18 2.27 8.50
N SER A 72 19.08 1.22 9.32
CA SER A 72 17.81 0.52 9.59
C SER A 72 16.76 1.47 10.18
N GLU A 73 17.13 2.25 11.20
CA GLU A 73 16.23 3.24 11.80
C GLU A 73 15.76 4.30 10.80
N ARG A 74 16.68 4.80 9.96
CA ARG A 74 16.35 5.78 8.92
C ARG A 74 15.45 5.19 7.83
N LEU A 75 15.70 3.95 7.42
CA LEU A 75 14.89 3.24 6.45
C LEU A 75 13.47 3.02 6.98
N LEU A 76 13.32 2.59 8.24
CA LEU A 76 12.01 2.44 8.87
C LEU A 76 11.26 3.78 8.96
N LYS A 77 11.95 4.88 9.31
CA LYS A 77 11.35 6.23 9.27
C LYS A 77 10.82 6.59 7.89
N VAL A 78 11.57 6.27 6.83
CA VAL A 78 11.15 6.52 5.44
C VAL A 78 9.96 5.63 5.05
N ALA A 79 9.95 4.35 5.44
CA ALA A 79 8.84 3.44 5.19
C ALA A 79 7.54 3.92 5.87
N HIS A 80 7.61 4.34 7.14
CA HIS A 80 6.47 4.94 7.85
C HIS A 80 6.02 6.26 7.22
N GLY A 81 6.92 6.99 6.56
CA GLY A 81 6.59 8.22 5.84
C GLY A 81 5.90 8.00 4.48
N CYS A 82 5.70 6.75 4.03
CA CYS A 82 5.13 6.51 2.71
C CYS A 82 3.66 6.96 2.62
N THR A 83 3.28 7.46 1.44
CA THR A 83 1.99 8.13 1.23
C THR A 83 0.79 7.25 1.57
N VAL A 84 0.80 5.99 1.13
CA VAL A 84 -0.34 5.07 1.37
C VAL A 84 -0.47 4.77 2.87
N HIS A 85 0.63 4.51 3.57
CA HIS A 85 0.59 4.33 5.03
C HIS A 85 0.03 5.56 5.74
N GLN A 86 0.46 6.76 5.35
CA GLN A 86 -0.03 8.01 5.93
C GLN A 86 -1.53 8.24 5.66
N SER A 87 -2.04 7.87 4.48
CA SER A 87 -3.48 7.92 4.16
C SER A 87 -4.34 6.94 4.96
N LEU A 88 -3.74 5.89 5.54
CA LEU A 88 -4.40 4.96 6.45
C LEU A 88 -4.32 5.43 7.90
N ALA A 89 -3.16 5.94 8.31
CA ALA A 89 -2.95 6.47 9.66
C ALA A 89 -3.76 7.76 9.92
N ALA A 90 -3.93 8.58 8.89
CA ALA A 90 -4.82 9.73 8.87
C ALA A 90 -5.89 9.51 7.78
N PRO A 91 -7.02 8.84 8.11
CA PRO A 91 -7.99 8.38 7.12
C PRO A 91 -8.51 9.51 6.24
N VAL A 92 -8.44 9.32 4.93
CA VAL A 92 -9.05 10.23 3.96
C VAL A 92 -10.57 10.16 4.04
N GLY A 93 -11.24 11.31 3.90
CA GLY A 93 -12.69 11.36 3.76
C GLY A 93 -13.13 10.76 2.42
N VAL A 94 -13.90 9.67 2.46
CA VAL A 94 -14.46 9.02 1.27
C VAL A 94 -15.94 9.36 1.16
N VAL A 95 -16.35 9.95 0.04
CA VAL A 95 -17.76 10.27 -0.24
C VAL A 95 -18.25 9.36 -1.36
N ILE A 96 -19.28 8.55 -1.06
CA ILE A 96 -19.92 7.67 -2.02
C ILE A 96 -21.28 8.28 -2.39
N LYS A 97 -21.53 8.49 -3.68
CA LYS A 97 -22.81 9.02 -4.19
C LYS A 97 -23.36 8.08 -5.25
N LEU A 98 -24.67 7.83 -5.18
CA LEU A 98 -25.41 7.21 -6.27
C LEU A 98 -25.85 8.32 -7.24
N ASN A 99 -25.40 8.25 -8.49
CA ASN A 99 -25.86 9.17 -9.52
C ASN A 99 -27.24 8.70 -10.03
N PRO A 100 -28.14 9.63 -10.38
CA PRO A 100 -29.42 9.27 -10.96
C PRO A 100 -29.23 8.54 -12.30
N HIS A 101 -30.09 7.55 -12.56
CA HIS A 101 -30.12 6.85 -13.84
C HIS A 101 -30.61 7.80 -14.93
N HIS A 102 -29.77 8.08 -15.93
CA HIS A 102 -30.16 8.95 -17.04
C HIS A 102 -31.05 8.14 -18.01
N HIS A 103 -32.37 8.35 -17.97
CA HIS A 103 -33.21 7.95 -19.09
C HIS A 103 -32.95 8.94 -20.22
N GLY A 104 -32.39 8.46 -21.33
CA GLY A 104 -32.14 9.26 -22.52
C GLY A 104 -33.45 9.80 -23.08
N GLU A 105 -33.86 10.97 -22.65
CA GLU A 105 -34.93 11.72 -23.27
C GLU A 105 -34.31 12.44 -24.47
N LYS A 106 -34.65 11.95 -25.67
CA LYS A 106 -34.24 12.56 -26.93
C LYS A 106 -34.97 13.90 -27.03
N PRO A 107 -34.29 15.05 -27.13
CA PRO A 107 -34.98 16.33 -27.26
C PRO A 107 -35.77 16.32 -28.58
N SER A 108 -37.04 16.70 -28.48
CA SER A 108 -37.94 16.92 -29.63
C SER A 108 -37.66 18.23 -30.33
#